data_AF-F8P4U3-F1
#
_entry.id   AF-F8P4U3-F1
#
_cell.length_a   1.000
_cell.length_b   1.000
_cell.length_c   1.000
_cell.angle_alpha   90.00
_cell.angle_beta   90.00
_cell.angle_gamma   90.00
#
_symmetry.space_group_name_H-M   'P 1'
#
loop_
_entity.id
_entity.type
_entity.pdbx_description
1 polymer ?
#
loop_
_entity_poly.entity_id
_entity_poly.type
_entity_poly.pdbx_seq_one_letter_code
_entity_poly.pdbx_strand_id
1 'polypeptide(L)'
;MRPSIARFFKILPMSAVKPSEVLPPPLTKQEEKMLKKPLLKVLMERQKEQGDSWPKNLRIEPHVTRKAIGKVHPSIRSEMKELLREK
;
A
#
# COMPACT_ATOMS: atom_id res chain seq x y z
N MET A 1 -35.86 18.64 26.91
CA MET A 1 -34.76 19.54 26.48
C MET A 1 -34.23 19.06 25.13
N ARG A 2 -34.27 19.90 24.08
CA ARG A 2 -33.66 19.57 22.79
C ARG A 2 -32.17 19.94 22.81
N PRO A 3 -31.26 19.04 22.43
CA PRO A 3 -29.84 19.38 22.37
C PRO A 3 -29.59 20.39 21.24
N SER A 4 -28.90 21.48 21.56
CA SER A 4 -28.49 22.50 20.59
C SER A 4 -27.11 22.18 20.03
N ILE A 5 -26.85 22.58 18.77
CA ILE A 5 -25.57 22.36 18.06
C ILE A 5 -24.35 22.84 18.87
N ALA A 6 -24.51 23.93 19.63
CA ALA A 6 -23.47 24.48 20.50
C ALA A 6 -23.05 23.56 21.67
N ARG A 7 -23.87 22.58 22.07
CA ARG A 7 -23.47 21.57 23.08
C ARG A 7 -22.61 20.44 22.51
N PHE A 8 -22.57 20.26 21.19
CA PHE A 8 -21.86 19.13 20.57
C PHE A 8 -20.37 19.38 20.34
N PHE A 9 -19.95 20.65 20.21
CA PHE A 9 -18.56 20.99 19.94
C PHE A 9 -18.04 21.98 20.98
N LYS A 10 -16.99 21.57 21.72
CA LYS A 10 -16.20 22.49 22.55
C LYS A 10 -15.04 23.00 21.72
N ILE A 11 -15.01 24.31 21.48
CA ILE A 11 -13.85 24.97 20.88
C ILE A 11 -12.83 25.17 22.01
N LEU A 12 -11.68 24.52 21.90
CA LEU A 12 -10.58 24.64 22.85
C LEU A 12 -9.39 25.33 22.17
N PRO A 13 -8.63 26.18 22.88
CA PRO A 13 -7.38 26.72 22.36
C PRO A 13 -6.33 25.60 22.23
N MET A 14 -5.46 25.67 21.22
CA MET A 14 -4.45 24.64 20.97
C MET A 14 -3.49 24.41 22.15
N SER A 15 -3.25 25.44 22.96
CA SER A 15 -2.41 25.34 24.18
C SER A 15 -3.01 24.45 25.28
N ALA A 16 -4.32 24.22 25.27
CA ALA A 16 -5.00 23.39 26.26
C ALA A 16 -5.06 21.90 25.85
N VAL A 17 -4.66 21.58 24.62
CA VAL A 17 -4.72 20.21 24.07
C VAL A 17 -3.37 19.52 24.26
N LYS A 18 -3.36 18.38 24.94
CA LYS A 18 -2.15 17.55 25.04
C LYS A 18 -1.92 16.84 23.70
N PRO A 19 -0.74 16.95 23.08
CA PRO A 19 -0.48 16.34 21.77
C PRO A 19 -0.69 14.82 21.73
N SER A 20 -0.50 14.13 22.85
CA SER A 20 -0.73 12.68 22.99
C SER A 20 -2.20 12.26 22.89
N GLU A 21 -3.13 13.19 23.13
CA GLU A 21 -4.58 12.94 23.05
C GLU A 21 -5.14 13.24 21.64
N VAL A 22 -4.31 13.81 20.76
CA VAL A 22 -4.68 14.12 19.38
C VAL A 22 -4.45 12.89 18.51
N LEU A 23 -5.53 12.35 17.94
CA LEU A 23 -5.41 11.31 16.93
C LEU A 23 -4.73 11.89 15.68
N PRO A 24 -3.69 11.22 15.14
CA PRO A 24 -3.07 11.67 13.90
C PRO A 24 -4.08 11.60 12.75
N PRO A 25 -3.88 12.41 11.70
CA PRO A 25 -4.69 12.31 10.50
C PRO A 25 -4.57 10.90 9.89
N PRO A 26 -5.61 10.42 9.20
CA PRO A 26 -5.52 9.16 8.48
C PRO A 26 -4.42 9.25 7.41
N LEU A 27 -3.72 8.14 7.20
CA LEU A 27 -2.66 8.04 6.21
C LEU A 27 -3.20 8.29 4.80
N THR A 28 -2.38 8.94 3.98
CA THR A 28 -2.66 9.07 2.55
C THR A 28 -2.42 7.74 1.83
N LYS A 29 -3.07 7.55 0.66
CA LYS A 29 -2.85 6.36 -0.19
C LYS A 29 -1.39 6.14 -0.60
N GLN A 30 -0.57 7.20 -0.62
CA GLN A 30 0.85 7.09 -0.94
C GLN A 30 1.65 6.57 0.25
N GLU A 31 1.41 7.12 1.44
CA GLU A 31 2.04 6.66 2.68
C GLU A 31 1.70 5.21 2.98
N GLU A 32 0.43 4.81 2.81
CA GLU A 32 0.03 3.41 2.95
C GLU A 32 0.77 2.48 1.99
N LYS A 33 1.01 2.91 0.74
CA LYS A 33 1.78 2.12 -0.23
C LYS A 33 3.25 2.01 0.13
N MET A 34 3.84 3.03 0.73
CA MET A 34 5.24 2.99 1.18
C MET A 34 5.42 2.02 2.35
N LEU A 35 4.41 1.90 3.22
CA LEU A 35 4.44 0.97 4.36
C LEU A 35 4.23 -0.49 3.94
N LYS A 36 3.50 -0.74 2.85
CA LYS A 36 3.25 -2.10 2.36
C LYS A 36 4.48 -2.67 1.66
N LYS A 37 5.01 -3.80 2.16
CA LYS A 37 6.01 -4.59 1.45
C LYS A 37 5.37 -5.27 0.23
N PRO A 38 5.94 -5.11 -0.98
CA PRO A 38 5.48 -5.86 -2.16
C PRO A 38 5.59 -7.37 -1.93
N LEU A 39 4.55 -8.11 -2.30
CA LEU A 39 4.46 -9.57 -2.23
C LEU A 39 5.64 -10.24 -2.91
N LEU A 40 6.10 -9.70 -4.04
CA LEU A 40 7.29 -10.20 -4.72
C LEU A 40 8.49 -10.26 -3.78
N LYS A 41 8.74 -9.18 -3.02
CA LYS A 41 9.85 -9.14 -2.05
C LYS A 41 9.66 -10.17 -0.95
N VAL A 42 8.43 -10.29 -0.43
CA VAL A 42 8.10 -11.27 0.62
C VAL A 42 8.35 -12.70 0.13
N LEU A 43 7.95 -13.02 -1.11
CA LEU A 43 8.17 -14.35 -1.68
C LEU A 43 9.66 -14.62 -1.94
N MET A 44 10.41 -13.62 -2.40
CA MET A 44 11.85 -13.75 -2.58
C MET A 44 12.59 -13.94 -1.25
N GLU A 45 12.18 -13.24 -0.19
CA GLU A 45 12.70 -13.43 1.17
C GLU A 45 12.43 -14.87 1.64
N ARG A 46 11.18 -15.34 1.51
CA ARG A 46 10.81 -16.71 1.90
C ARG A 46 11.53 -17.79 1.09
N GLN A 47 11.72 -17.59 -0.21
CA GLN A 47 12.46 -18.53 -1.05
C GLN A 47 13.91 -18.65 -0.59
N LYS A 48 14.54 -17.53 -0.23
CA LYS A 48 15.90 -17.53 0.32
C LYS A 48 15.98 -18.22 1.68
N GLU A 49 15.01 -17.99 2.55
CA GLU A 49 14.94 -18.61 3.88
C GLU A 49 14.72 -20.12 3.82
N GLN A 50 13.88 -20.60 2.88
CA GLN A 50 13.52 -22.00 2.77
C GLN A 50 14.53 -22.84 1.98
N GLY A 51 15.30 -22.22 1.07
CA GLY A 51 16.32 -22.92 0.27
C GLY A 51 15.77 -24.17 -0.41
N ASP A 52 16.31 -25.34 -0.05
CA ASP A 52 15.95 -26.64 -0.63
C ASP A 52 14.52 -27.11 -0.30
N SER A 53 13.91 -26.54 0.75
CA SER A 53 12.51 -26.83 1.11
C SER A 53 11.50 -26.02 0.31
N TRP A 54 11.95 -25.09 -0.55
CA TRP A 54 11.06 -24.29 -1.38
C TRP A 54 10.31 -25.17 -2.39
N PRO A 55 8.99 -24.97 -2.58
CA PRO A 55 8.21 -25.78 -3.51
C PRO A 55 8.72 -25.63 -4.95
N LYS A 56 9.12 -26.75 -5.56
CA LYS A 56 9.65 -26.78 -6.94
C LYS A 56 8.64 -26.32 -8.00
N ASN A 57 7.35 -26.38 -7.68
CA ASN A 57 6.26 -25.92 -8.54
C ASN A 57 6.05 -24.39 -8.51
N LEU A 58 6.72 -23.65 -7.61
CA LEU A 58 6.57 -22.20 -7.49
C LEU A 58 7.81 -21.48 -8.05
N ARG A 59 7.65 -20.90 -9.24
CA ARG A 59 8.61 -19.97 -9.84
C ARG A 59 8.19 -18.53 -9.58
N ILE A 60 9.10 -17.72 -9.03
CA ILE A 60 8.92 -16.28 -8.87
C ILE A 60 9.47 -15.58 -10.11
N GLU A 61 8.62 -14.91 -10.88
CA GLU A 61 9.02 -14.11 -12.04
C GLU A 61 9.67 -12.79 -11.60
N PRO A 62 10.70 -12.30 -12.31
CA PRO A 62 11.29 -11.00 -12.00
C PRO A 62 10.34 -9.85 -12.35
N HIS A 63 10.52 -8.71 -11.68
CA HIS A 63 9.72 -7.52 -11.94
C HIS A 63 9.95 -7.00 -13.37
N VAL A 64 8.89 -6.99 -14.18
CA VAL A 64 8.94 -6.54 -15.58
C VAL A 64 8.83 -5.02 -15.64
N THR A 65 9.91 -4.35 -16.05
CA THR A 65 9.91 -2.90 -16.23
C THR A 65 9.20 -2.49 -17.53
N ARG A 66 8.78 -1.22 -17.64
CA ARG A 66 8.23 -0.66 -18.90
C ARG A 66 9.16 -0.85 -20.11
N LYS A 67 10.48 -0.88 -19.88
CA LYS A 67 11.46 -1.15 -20.95
C LYS A 67 11.33 -2.59 -21.47
N ALA A 68 11.15 -3.55 -20.57
CA ALA A 68 10.98 -4.97 -20.93
C ALA A 68 9.67 -5.24 -21.69
N ILE A 69 8.63 -4.43 -21.43
CA ILE A 69 7.37 -4.46 -22.20
C ILE A 69 7.58 -4.00 -23.66
N GLY A 70 8.60 -3.20 -23.97
CA GLY A 70 8.87 -2.78 -25.35
C GLY A 70 7.73 -1.97 -26.02
N LYS A 71 7.64 -2.09 -27.35
CA LYS A 71 6.64 -1.40 -28.19
C LYS A 71 5.35 -2.23 -28.35
N VAL A 72 4.70 -2.60 -27.26
CA VAL A 72 3.34 -3.18 -27.34
C VAL A 72 2.36 -2.16 -27.88
N HIS A 73 1.44 -2.62 -28.73
CA HIS A 73 0.39 -1.81 -29.30
C HIS A 73 -0.39 -1.07 -28.21
N PRO A 74 -0.70 0.24 -28.37
CA PRO A 74 -1.30 1.05 -27.31
C PRO A 74 -2.59 0.47 -26.72
N SER A 75 -3.39 -0.23 -27.53
CA SER A 75 -4.67 -0.83 -27.09
C SER A 75 -4.50 -1.95 -26.05
N ILE A 76 -3.40 -2.70 -26.10
CA ILE A 76 -3.16 -3.86 -25.21
C ILE A 76 -2.31 -3.45 -23.99
N ARG A 77 -1.66 -2.28 -24.07
CA ARG A 77 -0.72 -1.83 -23.05
C ARG A 77 -1.37 -1.58 -21.68
N SER A 78 -2.63 -1.12 -21.63
CA SER A 78 -3.36 -0.92 -20.37
C SER A 78 -3.65 -2.26 -19.69
N GLU A 79 -4.21 -3.20 -20.43
CA GLU A 79 -4.54 -4.54 -19.97
C GLU A 79 -3.30 -5.29 -19.48
N MET A 80 -2.20 -5.24 -20.26
CA MET A 80 -0.97 -5.90 -19.87
C MET A 80 -0.34 -5.30 -18.61
N LYS A 81 -0.45 -3.98 -18.41
CA LYS A 81 -0.02 -3.35 -17.14
C LYS A 81 -0.88 -3.78 -15.97
N GLU A 82 -2.17 -4.01 -16.19
CA GLU A 82 -3.09 -4.45 -15.15
C GLU A 82 -2.82 -5.89 -14.73
N LEU A 83 -2.55 -6.78 -15.69
CA LEU A 83 -2.13 -8.17 -15.42
C LEU A 83 -0.83 -8.26 -14.63
N LEU A 84 0.11 -7.36 -14.90
CA LEU A 84 1.41 -7.31 -14.21
C LEU A 84 1.36 -6.53 -12.89
N ARG A 85 0.22 -5.92 -12.56
CA ARG A 85 0.07 -5.16 -11.31
C ARG A 85 -0.27 -6.11 -10.17
N GLU A 86 0.49 -5.96 -9.09
CA GLU A 86 0.21 -6.64 -7.83
C GLU A 86 -1.18 -6.24 -7.30
N LYS A 87 -2.00 -7.24 -6.93
CA LYS A 87 -3.37 -7.07 -6.42
C LYS A 87 -3.41 -7.09 -4.90
#